data_AF-A0A414Q0J4-F1
#
_entry.id   AF-A0A414Q0J4-F1
#
_cell.length_a   1.000
_cell.length_b   1.000
_cell.length_c   1.000
_cell.angle_alpha   90.00
_cell.angle_beta   90.00
_cell.angle_gamma   90.00
#
_symmetry.space_group_name_H-M   'P 1'
#
loop_
_entity.id
_entity.type
_entity.pdbx_description
1 polymer ?
#
loop_
_entity_poly.entity_id
_entity_poly.type
_entity_poly.pdbx_seq_one_letter_code
_entity_poly.pdbx_strand_id
1 'polypeptide(L)'
;MNNPISDLYVKFMETIEPYIKKYPYLFGIIIGGIFFFGAIFKWRWICDNRGSTRFMRNVYEFFGEDGVRFFTGLFGVIIMIICIFEWIKK
;
A
#
# COMPACT_ATOMS: atom_id res chain seq x y z
N MET A 1 -18.35 -20.79 19.30
CA MET A 1 -17.02 -21.38 19.07
C MET A 1 -16.11 -20.23 18.70
N ASN A 2 -15.25 -19.75 19.62
CA ASN A 2 -14.30 -18.68 19.29
C ASN A 2 -13.32 -19.24 18.26
N ASN A 3 -13.21 -18.57 17.12
CA ASN A 3 -12.28 -18.98 16.09
C ASN A 3 -10.87 -18.59 16.60
N PRO A 4 -9.96 -19.54 16.85
CA PRO A 4 -8.63 -19.22 17.38
C PRO A 4 -7.84 -18.27 16.46
N ILE A 5 -8.19 -18.24 15.17
CA ILE A 5 -7.65 -17.27 14.22
C ILE A 5 -8.11 -15.84 14.56
N SER A 6 -9.39 -15.63 14.91
CA SER A 6 -9.89 -14.29 15.22
C SER A 6 -9.28 -13.71 16.50
N ASP A 7 -9.06 -14.53 17.52
CA ASP A 7 -8.40 -14.08 18.75
C ASP A 7 -6.94 -13.65 18.50
N LEU A 8 -6.24 -14.36 17.61
CA LEU A 8 -4.89 -13.98 17.18
C LEU A 8 -4.89 -12.62 16.45
N TYR A 9 -5.85 -12.40 15.56
CA TYR A 9 -6.01 -11.12 14.84
C TYR A 9 -6.34 -9.98 15.79
N VAL A 10 -7.26 -10.17 16.75
CA VAL A 10 -7.62 -9.13 17.72
C VAL A 10 -6.41 -8.76 18.56
N LYS A 11 -5.67 -9.74 19.09
CA LYS A 11 -4.48 -9.48 19.92
C LYS A 11 -3.36 -8.79 19.14
N PHE A 12 -3.20 -9.13 17.86
CA PHE A 12 -2.29 -8.44 16.96
C PHE A 12 -2.73 -6.98 16.71
N MET A 13 -4.01 -6.75 16.43
CA MET A 13 -4.57 -5.42 16.21
C MET A 13 -4.46 -4.54 17.46
N GLU A 14 -4.75 -5.05 18.65
CA GLU A 14 -4.56 -4.32 19.92
C GLU A 14 -3.11 -3.90 20.13
N THR A 15 -2.15 -4.71 19.65
CA THR A 15 -0.73 -4.39 19.74
C THR A 15 -0.33 -3.33 18.73
N ILE A 16 -0.84 -3.39 17.50
CA ILE A 16 -0.44 -2.51 16.38
C ILE A 16 -1.19 -1.17 16.36
N GLU A 17 -2.47 -1.17 16.71
CA GLU A 17 -3.33 0.02 16.74
C GLU A 17 -2.70 1.23 17.45
N PRO A 18 -2.13 1.12 18.66
CA PRO A 18 -1.53 2.27 19.33
C PRO A 18 -0.34 2.84 18.56
N TYR A 19 0.45 2.02 17.86
CA TYR A 19 1.56 2.49 17.03
C TYR A 19 1.07 3.20 15.77
N ILE A 20 0.03 2.68 15.10
CA ILE A 20 -0.58 3.31 13.93
C ILE A 20 -1.19 4.66 14.32
N LYS A 21 -1.91 4.74 15.45
CA LYS A 21 -2.50 6.00 15.94
C LYS A 21 -1.44 7.02 16.37
N LYS A 22 -0.32 6.57 16.93
CA LYS A 22 0.77 7.44 17.36
C LYS A 22 1.56 8.01 16.17
N TYR A 23 1.76 7.22 15.12
CA TYR A 23 2.56 7.60 13.94
C TYR A 23 1.83 7.30 12.61
N PRO A 24 0.66 7.91 12.36
CA PRO A 24 -0.15 7.60 11.18
C PRO A 24 0.56 7.94 9.88
N TYR A 25 1.32 9.05 9.86
CA TYR A 25 2.09 9.49 8.70
C TYR A 25 3.26 8.55 8.40
N LEU A 26 3.92 8.06 9.44
CA LEU A 26 5.06 7.14 9.32
C LEU A 26 4.61 5.79 8.78
N PHE A 27 3.45 5.31 9.23
CA PHE A 27 2.78 4.14 8.66
C PHE A 27 2.42 4.34 7.18
N GLY A 28 1.86 5.51 6.83
CA GLY A 28 1.57 5.87 5.44
C GLY A 28 2.80 5.95 4.55
N ILE A 29 3.93 6.48 5.05
CA ILE A 29 5.21 6.51 4.34
C ILE A 29 5.73 5.09 4.10
N ILE A 30 5.65 4.19 5.09
CA ILE A 30 6.06 2.79 4.94
C ILE A 30 5.21 2.10 3.87
N ILE A 31 3.89 2.28 3.90
CA ILE A 31 2.99 1.72 2.89
C ILE A 31 3.31 2.26 1.50
N GLY A 32 3.42 3.58 1.35
CA GLY A 32 3.76 4.21 0.07
C GLY A 32 5.12 3.74 -0.46
N GLY A 33 6.09 3.53 0.45
CA GLY A 33 7.39 2.95 0.15
C GLY A 33 7.28 1.52 -0.37
N ILE A 34 6.47 0.67 0.27
CA ILE A 34 6.22 -0.71 -0.19
C ILE A 34 5.66 -0.73 -1.62
N PHE A 35 4.73 0.16 -1.94
CA PHE A 35 4.19 0.29 -3.30
C PHE A 35 5.25 0.76 -4.30
N PHE A 36 6.07 1.75 -3.92
CA PHE A 36 7.15 2.27 -4.76
C PHE A 36 8.24 1.23 -5.02
N PHE A 37 8.76 0.59 -3.97
CA PHE A 37 9.75 -0.48 -4.08
C PHE A 37 9.17 -1.71 -4.77
N GLY A 38 7.91 -2.06 -4.51
CA GLY A 38 7.21 -3.14 -5.18
C GLY A 38 7.15 -2.94 -6.69
N ALA A 39 6.92 -1.70 -7.14
CA ALA A 39 6.96 -1.33 -8.55
C ALA A 39 8.37 -1.42 -9.15
N ILE A 40 9.42 -0.98 -8.43
CA ILE A 40 10.81 -1.04 -8.88
C ILE A 40 11.33 -2.48 -8.97
N PHE A 41 11.11 -3.28 -7.93
CA PHE A 41 11.61 -4.66 -7.82
C PHE A 41 10.73 -5.70 -8.52
N LYS A 42 9.73 -5.27 -9.29
CA LYS A 42 8.81 -6.14 -10.04
C LYS A 42 8.17 -7.22 -9.17
N TRP A 43 7.70 -6.84 -7.99
CA TRP A 43 7.04 -7.75 -7.07
C TRP A 43 5.73 -8.25 -7.68
N ARG A 44 5.72 -9.54 -8.07
CA ARG A 44 4.59 -10.18 -8.75
C ARG A 44 3.27 -9.97 -8.01
N TRP A 45 3.25 -10.11 -6.69
CA TRP A 45 2.04 -9.94 -5.87
C TRP A 45 1.47 -8.50 -5.82
N ILE A 46 2.29 -7.47 -6.04
CA ILE A 46 1.84 -6.07 -6.07
C ILE A 46 1.44 -5.65 -7.49
N CYS A 47 2.14 -6.17 -8.50
CA CYS A 47 1.88 -5.85 -9.90
C CYS A 47 0.95 -6.87 -10.60
N ASP A 48 0.43 -7.89 -9.91
CA ASP A 48 -0.46 -8.87 -10.52
C ASP A 48 -1.81 -8.24 -10.86
N ASN A 49 -2.17 -8.28 -12.13
CA ASN A 49 -3.37 -7.64 -12.65
C ASN A 49 -4.60 -8.56 -12.60
N ARG A 50 -4.46 -9.81 -12.13
CA ARG A 50 -5.52 -10.84 -12.11
C ARG A 50 -6.76 -10.49 -11.28
N GLY A 51 -6.72 -9.43 -10.47
CA GLY A 51 -7.86 -8.95 -9.68
C GLY A 51 -8.01 -7.43 -9.64
N SER A 52 -7.40 -6.68 -10.56
CA SER A 52 -7.31 -5.24 -10.44
C SER A 52 -8.59 -4.49 -10.83
N THR A 53 -8.76 -3.30 -10.24
CA THR A 53 -9.87 -2.38 -10.52
C THR A 53 -9.90 -2.01 -12.01
N ARG A 54 -11.08 -1.66 -12.54
CA ARG A 54 -11.31 -1.29 -13.95
C ARG A 54 -10.25 -0.32 -14.51
N PHE A 55 -9.74 0.58 -13.68
CA PHE A 55 -8.65 1.50 -14.00
C PHE A 55 -7.33 0.80 -14.33
N MET A 56 -6.84 -0.12 -13.48
CA MET A 56 -5.57 -0.82 -13.70
C MET A 56 -5.64 -1.81 -14.87
N ARG A 57 -6.83 -2.34 -15.16
CA ARG A 57 -7.07 -3.09 -16.39
C ARG A 57 -6.96 -2.21 -17.64
N ASN A 58 -7.56 -1.03 -17.63
CA ASN A 58 -7.40 -0.08 -18.74
C ASN A 58 -5.93 0.36 -18.91
N VAL A 59 -5.24 0.67 -17.81
CA VAL A 59 -3.80 1.02 -17.83
C VAL A 59 -2.98 -0.10 -18.48
N TYR A 60 -3.27 -1.35 -18.15
CA TYR A 60 -2.63 -2.51 -18.76
C TYR A 60 -2.96 -2.66 -20.25
N GLU A 61 -4.19 -2.42 -20.66
CA GLU A 61 -4.58 -2.47 -22.08
C GLU A 61 -3.88 -1.38 -22.92
N PHE A 62 -3.65 -0.19 -22.36
CA PHE A 62 -3.00 0.93 -23.08
C PHE A 62 -1.47 0.93 -23.00
N PHE A 63 -0.91 0.57 -21.85
CA PHE A 63 0.53 0.70 -21.55
C PHE A 63 1.21 -0.63 -21.21
N GLY A 64 0.48 -1.74 -21.23
CA GLY A 64 0.99 -3.05 -20.87
C GLY A 64 1.35 -3.20 -19.39
N GLU A 65 2.13 -4.23 -19.10
CA GLU A 65 2.60 -4.53 -17.74
C GLU A 65 3.50 -3.43 -17.17
N ASP A 66 4.27 -2.76 -18.03
CA ASP A 66 5.16 -1.67 -17.64
C ASP A 66 4.40 -0.40 -17.23
N GLY A 67 3.25 -0.12 -17.85
CA GLY A 67 2.36 0.96 -17.43
C GLY A 67 1.79 0.76 -16.04
N VAL A 68 1.28 -0.44 -15.75
CA VAL A 68 0.74 -0.78 -14.42
C VAL A 68 1.81 -0.56 -13.35
N ARG A 69 3.06 -0.92 -13.63
CA ARG A 69 4.20 -0.70 -12.73
C ARG A 69 4.44 0.79 -12.48
N PHE A 70 4.47 1.60 -13.53
CA PHE A 70 4.66 3.04 -13.42
C PHE A 70 3.57 3.68 -12.55
N PHE A 71 2.30 3.36 -12.78
CA PHE A 71 1.20 3.92 -12.00
C PHE A 71 1.23 3.45 -10.54
N THR A 72 1.53 2.18 -10.28
CA THR A 72 1.66 1.67 -8.90
C THR A 72 2.79 2.38 -8.13
N GLY A 73 3.94 2.60 -8.79
CA GLY A 73 5.03 3.38 -8.21
C GLY A 73 4.64 4.85 -7.99
N LEU A 74 3.97 5.46 -8.95
CA LEU A 74 3.48 6.84 -8.88
C LEU A 74 2.51 7.04 -7.72
N PHE A 75 1.54 6.14 -7.54
CA PHE A 75 0.64 6.18 -6.39
C PHE A 75 1.38 6.01 -5.06
N GLY A 76 2.36 5.10 -4.99
CA GLY A 76 3.22 4.95 -3.82
C GLY A 76 3.94 6.26 -3.45
N VAL A 77 4.50 6.95 -4.44
CA VAL A 77 5.17 8.25 -4.25
C VAL A 77 4.19 9.34 -3.82
N ILE A 78 3.01 9.42 -4.45
CA ILE A 78 1.98 10.39 -4.09
C ILE A 78 1.56 10.20 -2.62
N ILE A 79 1.32 8.96 -2.19
CA ILE A 79 0.98 8.63 -0.80
C ILE A 79 2.11 9.08 0.14
N MET A 80 3.37 8.78 -0.18
CA MET A 80 4.51 9.22 0.63
C MET A 80 4.57 10.76 0.75
N ILE A 81 4.42 11.48 -0.36
CA ILE A 81 4.46 12.95 -0.37
C ILE A 81 3.32 13.54 0.48
N ILE A 82 2.09 13.03 0.33
CA ILE A 82 0.95 13.51 1.14
C ILE A 82 1.19 13.25 2.62
N CYS A 83 1.67 12.06 2.99
CA CYS A 83 1.97 11.73 4.38
C CYS A 83 3.11 12.59 4.96
N ILE A 84 4.15 12.89 4.17
CA ILE A 84 5.23 13.80 4.57
C ILE A 84 4.69 15.23 4.74
N PHE A 85 3.86 15.70 3.83
CA PHE A 85 3.29 17.05 3.89
C PHE A 85 2.39 17.24 5.11
N GLU A 86 1.52 16.26 5.39
CA GLU A 86 0.70 16.22 6.59
C GLU A 86 1.53 16.11 7.87
N TRP A 87 2.66 15.40 7.84
CA TRP A 87 3.58 15.35 8.96
C TRP A 87 4.27 16.70 9.21
N ILE A 88 4.69 17.41 8.17
CA ILE A 88 5.34 18.74 8.28
C ILE A 88 4.36 19.82 8.74
N LYS A 89 3.07 19.73 8.37
CA LYS A 89 2.04 20.68 8.79
C LYS A 89 1.64 20.57 10.27
N LYS A 90 2.00 19.46 10.92
CA LYS A 90 1.67 19.18 12.32
C LYS A 90 2.76 19.66 13.26
#